data_AF-A0A0B7C618-F1
#
_entry.id   AF-A0A0B7C618-F1
#
_cell.length_a   1.000
_cell.length_b   1.000
_cell.length_c   1.000
_cell.angle_alpha   90.00
_cell.angle_beta   90.00
_cell.angle_gamma   90.00
#
_symmetry.space_group_name_H-M   'P 1'
#
loop_
_entity.id
_entity.type
_entity.pdbx_description
1 polymer ?
#
loop_
_entity_poly.entity_id
_entity_poly.type
_entity_poly.pdbx_seq_one_letter_code
_entity_poly.pdbx_strand_id
1 'polypeptide(L)' 'GDGNVHTNIPVNSDNYQMLQTAHEAVARIMTLARSLDGVISGEHGIGITKLEFLTDDEIANFEAYKARVDPE' A
#
# COMPACT_ATOMS: atom_id res chain seq x y z
N GLY A 1 5.90 19.64 9.63
CA GLY A 1 4.82 19.38 8.66
C GLY A 1 3.89 18.33 9.25
N ASP A 2 2.92 17.86 8.47
CA ASP A 2 2.02 16.76 8.83
C ASP A 2 2.69 15.37 8.78
N GLY A 3 3.92 15.29 8.25
CA GLY A 3 4.69 14.06 8.16
C GLY A 3 4.44 13.26 6.89
N ASN A 4 3.63 13.77 5.94
CA ASN A 4 3.39 13.12 4.66
C ASN A 4 4.55 13.37 3.68
N VAL A 5 5.09 12.29 3.09
CA VAL A 5 6.24 12.34 2.17
C VAL A 5 5.94 11.56 0.90
N HIS A 6 6.04 12.24 -0.24
CA HIS A 6 5.88 11.64 -1.56
C HIS A 6 7.19 10.97 -1.98
N THR A 7 7.30 9.68 -1.72
CA THR A 7 8.48 8.89 -2.08
C THR A 7 8.39 8.43 -3.52
N ASN A 8 9.24 8.96 -4.40
CA ASN A 8 9.21 8.70 -5.83
C ASN A 8 10.34 7.76 -6.27
N ILE A 9 10.04 6.79 -7.12
CA ILE A 9 11.00 5.86 -7.72
C ILE A 9 10.96 6.05 -9.25
N PRO A 10 11.92 6.77 -9.85
CA PRO A 10 11.95 6.93 -11.30
C PRO A 10 12.26 5.59 -11.97
N VAL A 11 11.47 5.23 -12.97
CA VAL A 11 11.61 3.98 -13.73
C VAL A 11 11.50 4.25 -15.23
N ASN A 12 12.21 3.44 -16.02
CA ASN A 12 11.94 3.31 -17.44
C ASN A 12 10.90 2.19 -17.64
N SER A 13 9.72 2.52 -18.14
CA SER A 13 8.62 1.58 -18.33
C SER A 13 8.91 0.48 -19.34
N ASP A 14 9.84 0.71 -20.27
CA ASP A 14 10.19 -0.29 -21.30
C ASP A 14 11.22 -1.31 -20.77
N ASN A 15 11.69 -1.15 -19.52
CA ASN A 15 12.61 -2.07 -18.88
C ASN A 15 11.90 -2.87 -17.78
N TYR A 16 11.46 -4.09 -18.13
CA TYR A 16 10.77 -5.00 -17.21
C TYR A 16 11.58 -5.36 -15.95
N GLN A 17 12.90 -5.52 -16.05
CA GLN A 17 13.74 -5.82 -14.88
C GLN A 17 13.78 -4.63 -13.92
N MET A 18 13.80 -3.40 -14.46
CA MET A 18 13.75 -2.19 -13.66
C MET A 18 12.40 -2.04 -12.96
N LEU A 19 11.30 -2.34 -13.66
CA LEU A 19 9.97 -2.36 -13.04
C LEU A 19 9.91 -3.36 -11.89
N GLN A 20 10.36 -4.60 -12.08
CA GLN A 20 10.37 -5.61 -11.02
C GLN A 20 11.19 -5.15 -9.80
N THR A 21 12.36 -4.57 -10.04
CA THR A 21 13.21 -3.99 -8.98
C THR A 21 12.48 -2.86 -8.24
N ALA A 22 11.73 -2.03 -8.95
CA ALA A 22 10.95 -0.96 -8.35
C ALA A 22 9.80 -1.50 -7.49
N HIS A 23 9.10 -2.55 -7.92
CA HIS A 23 8.08 -3.22 -7.11
C HIS A 23 8.67 -3.78 -5.79
N GLU A 24 9.84 -4.40 -5.85
CA GLU A 24 10.55 -4.86 -4.65
C GLU A 24 10.97 -3.69 -3.74
N ALA A 25 11.41 -2.58 -4.31
CA ALA A 25 11.71 -1.37 -3.55
C ALA A 25 10.47 -0.78 -2.87
N VAL A 26 9.32 -0.77 -3.54
CA VAL A 26 8.03 -0.36 -2.94
C VAL A 26 7.71 -1.24 -1.72
N ALA A 27 7.79 -2.57 -1.84
CA ALA A 27 7.53 -3.47 -0.72
C ALA A 27 8.44 -3.18 0.48
N ARG A 28 9.73 -2.92 0.24
CA ARG A 28 10.69 -2.55 1.30
C ARG A 28 10.34 -1.22 1.98
N ILE A 29 9.89 -0.22 1.21
CA ILE A 29 9.46 1.07 1.75
C ILE A 29 8.21 0.91 2.61
N MET A 30 7.22 0.10 2.18
CA MET A 30 6.01 -0.14 2.96
C MET A 30 6.33 -0.81 4.30
N THR A 31 7.19 -1.83 4.30
CA THR A 31 7.67 -2.48 5.53
C THR A 31 8.39 -1.49 6.45
N LEU A 32 9.26 -0.65 5.89
CA LEU A 32 9.98 0.36 6.67
C LEU A 32 9.02 1.38 7.30
N ALA A 33 8.06 1.90 6.53
CA ALA A 33 7.06 2.84 7.02
C ALA A 33 6.29 2.26 8.22
N ARG A 34 5.86 1.00 8.14
CA ARG A 34 5.19 0.30 9.25
C ARG A 34 6.11 0.12 10.46
N SER A 35 7.37 -0.24 10.26
CA SER A 35 8.34 -0.44 11.37
C SER A 35 8.67 0.84 12.13
N LEU A 36 8.37 2.00 11.53
CA LEU A 36 8.54 3.33 12.12
C LEU A 36 7.22 3.90 12.66
N ASP A 37 6.24 3.04 12.93
CA ASP A 37 4.88 3.39 13.36
C ASP A 37 4.15 4.34 12.38
N GLY A 38 4.54 4.31 11.10
CA GLY A 38 3.92 5.07 10.02
C GLY A 38 2.79 4.32 9.32
N VAL A 39 2.20 4.97 8.32
CA VAL A 39 1.10 4.43 7.50
C VAL A 39 1.51 4.22 6.04
N ILE A 40 0.95 3.20 5.40
CA ILE A 40 1.20 2.88 3.98
C ILE A 40 0.36 3.75 3.01
N SER A 41 -0.54 4.57 3.55
CA SER A 41 -1.35 5.51 2.79
C SER A 41 -1.61 6.77 3.58
N GLY A 42 -1.02 7.89 3.15
CA GLY A 42 -1.30 9.22 3.70
C GLY A 42 -2.58 9.85 3.13
N GLU A 43 -2.76 9.84 1.80
CA GLU A 43 -3.83 10.60 1.12
C GLU A 43 -4.61 9.86 0.03
N HIS A 44 -4.00 8.88 -0.66
CA HIS A 44 -4.60 8.27 -1.87
C HIS A 44 -5.41 6.98 -1.63
N GLY A 45 -5.62 6.60 -0.38
CA GLY A 45 -6.31 5.35 -0.03
C GLY A 45 -5.53 4.07 -0.36
N ILE A 46 -6.22 2.93 -0.21
CA ILE A 46 -5.64 1.58 -0.31
C ILE A 46 -5.68 1.03 -1.75
N GLY A 47 -6.83 1.10 -2.42
CA GLY A 47 -7.01 0.50 -3.74
C GLY A 47 -6.71 -1.01 -3.74
N ILE A 48 -6.31 -1.55 -4.90
CA ILE A 48 -5.87 -2.96 -5.01
C ILE A 48 -4.37 -3.08 -4.63
N THR A 49 -3.58 -2.08 -4.98
CA THR A 49 -2.11 -2.14 -4.90
C THR A 49 -1.55 -2.09 -3.49
N LYS A 50 -2.32 -1.62 -2.50
CA LYS A 50 -1.87 -1.61 -1.10
C LYS A 50 -2.57 -2.64 -0.23
N LEU A 51 -3.54 -3.37 -0.80
CA LEU A 51 -4.35 -4.34 -0.07
C LEU A 51 -3.48 -5.46 0.52
N GLU A 52 -2.45 -5.88 -0.21
CA GLU A 52 -1.50 -6.92 0.24
C GLU A 52 -0.63 -6.52 1.46
N PHE A 53 -0.61 -5.23 1.84
CA PHE A 53 0.17 -4.72 2.98
C PHE A 53 -0.70 -4.38 4.20
N LEU A 54 -2.00 -4.67 4.15
CA LEU A 54 -2.89 -4.57 5.30
C LEU A 54 -2.91 -5.90 6.07
N THR A 55 -3.12 -5.82 7.37
CA THR A 55 -3.34 -7.01 8.20
C THR A 55 -4.81 -7.45 8.12
N ASP A 56 -5.06 -8.72 8.44
CA ASP A 56 -6.43 -9.26 8.52
C ASP A 56 -7.29 -8.45 9.51
N ASP A 57 -6.71 -8.04 10.64
CA ASP A 57 -7.38 -7.21 11.65
C ASP A 57 -7.78 -5.83 11.10
N GLU A 58 -6.93 -5.22 10.25
CA GLU A 58 -7.23 -3.94 9.62
C GLU A 58 -8.36 -4.06 8.59
N ILE A 59 -8.46 -5.20 7.90
CA ILE A 59 -9.46 -5.46 6.85
C ILE A 59 -10.80 -5.94 7.42
N ALA A 60 -10.79 -6.67 8.54
CA ALA A 60 -11.95 -7.42 9.05
C ALA A 60 -13.24 -6.57 9.17
N ASN A 61 -13.13 -5.34 9.67
CA ASN A 61 -14.28 -4.45 9.81
C ASN A 61 -14.85 -4.01 8.45
N PHE A 62 -14.00 -3.81 7.45
CA PHE A 62 -14.43 -3.45 6.09
C PHE A 62 -15.10 -4.63 5.40
N GLU A 63 -14.58 -5.84 5.56
CA GLU A 63 -15.19 -7.06 5.04
C GLU A 63 -16.56 -7.31 5.69
N ALA A 64 -16.65 -7.21 7.01
CA ALA A 64 -17.91 -7.35 7.74
C ALA A 64 -18.94 -6.30 7.31
N TYR A 65 -18.50 -5.06 7.09
CA TYR A 65 -19.35 -4.00 6.57
C TYR A 65 -19.82 -4.33 5.15
N LYS A 66 -18.91 -4.72 4.25
CA LYS A 66 -19.22 -5.07 2.87
C LYS A 66 -20.23 -6.21 2.81
N ALA A 67 -20.00 -7.31 3.52
CA ALA A 67 -20.92 -8.45 3.56
C ALA A 67 -22.32 -8.07 4.07
N ARG A 68 -22.46 -7.04 4.90
CA ARG A 68 -23.75 -6.54 5.38
C ARG A 68 -24.49 -5.68 4.37
N VAL A 69 -23.78 -4.89 3.57
CA VAL A 69 -24.39 -3.90 2.66
C VAL A 69 -24.42 -4.36 1.20
N ASP A 70 -23.57 -5.32 0.86
CA ASP A 70 -23.36 -5.90 -0.47
C ASP A 70 -23.14 -7.43 -0.32
N PRO A 71 -24.20 -8.20 -0.04
CA PRO A 71 -24.12 -9.63 0.25
C PRO A 71 -24.05 -10.53 -0.99
N GLU A 72 -24.24 -10.00 -2.20
CA GLU A 72 -24.19 -10.72 -3.49
C GLU A 72 -22.87 -10.46 -4.23
#